data_AF-F4HLJ8-F1
#
_entry.id   AF-F4HLJ8-F1
#
_cell.length_a   1.000
_cell.length_b   1.000
_cell.length_c   1.000
_cell.angle_alpha   90.00
_cell.angle_beta   90.00
_cell.angle_gamma   90.00
#
_symmetry.space_group_name_H-M   'P 1'
#
loop_
_entity.id
_entity.type
_entity.pdbx_description
1 polymer ?
#
loop_
_entity_poly.entity_id
_entity_poly.type
_entity_poly.pdbx_seq_one_letter_code
_entity_poly.pdbx_strand_id
1 'polypeptide(L)'
;MQALWFSASPFRMVNGYTMVFDHDLGGGVYAGDAHAMQGDGEVAGHTTDVTSETTVRVSVIKNLRLEGPILLPPEDDLPPLAKPWRKDEWENVLTLARRFGIEPEPVAPIQIIGSGPTINDAALNGFERAARLFGMSVEEVKNRVTISGAVEIGRLPGIVQVSIQVPLRILEKLGIDEIVVEHYNLPF
;
A
#
# COMPACT_ATOMS: atom_id res chain seq x y z
N MET A 1 25.02 11.95 9.61
CA MET A 1 24.34 10.93 8.79
C MET A 1 23.05 10.57 9.52
N GLN A 2 21.93 11.20 9.15
CA GLN A 2 20.62 10.82 9.71
C GLN A 2 20.20 9.53 9.00
N ALA A 3 20.23 8.41 9.70
CA ALA A 3 19.48 7.24 9.29
C ALA A 3 18.00 7.61 9.46
N LEU A 4 17.27 7.69 8.35
CA LEU A 4 15.80 7.71 8.41
C LEU A 4 15.37 6.31 8.83
N TRP A 5 15.07 6.17 10.12
CA TRP A 5 14.49 4.96 10.69
C TRP A 5 13.01 4.94 10.30
N PHE A 6 12.69 4.27 9.20
CA PHE A 6 11.33 3.77 9.02
C PHE A 6 11.17 2.55 9.92
N SER A 7 10.58 2.75 11.09
CA SER A 7 10.06 1.62 11.85
C SER A 7 8.91 1.03 11.04
N ALA A 8 9.04 -0.23 10.61
CA ALA A 8 7.94 -0.99 10.01
C ALA A 8 6.90 -1.45 11.05
N SER A 9 7.16 -1.20 12.34
CA SER A 9 6.31 -1.50 13.50
C SER A 9 4.85 -1.00 13.44
N PRO A 10 4.48 0.08 12.72
CA PRO A 10 3.07 0.46 12.62
C PRO A 10 2.34 -0.23 11.45
N PHE A 11 2.98 -1.17 10.75
CA PHE A 11 2.37 -1.93 9.67
C PHE A 11 2.44 -3.42 9.99
N ARG A 12 1.36 -4.14 9.65
CA ARG A 12 1.45 -5.58 9.58
C ARG A 12 2.43 -5.91 8.45
N MET A 13 3.53 -6.58 8.75
CA MET A 13 4.50 -7.07 7.77
C MET A 13 4.75 -8.53 8.07
N VAL A 14 3.96 -9.39 7.43
CA VAL A 14 4.11 -10.84 7.53
C VAL A 14 4.72 -11.39 6.22
N ASN A 15 4.89 -12.71 6.16
CA ASN A 15 5.35 -13.36 4.94
C ASN A 15 4.43 -13.01 3.75
N GLY A 16 5.03 -12.64 2.62
CA GLY A 16 4.32 -12.25 1.40
C GLY A 16 4.12 -10.75 1.22
N TYR A 17 4.51 -9.90 2.18
CA TYR A 17 4.54 -8.45 1.97
C TYR A 17 5.64 -8.04 1.00
N THR A 18 5.34 -7.05 0.17
CA THR A 18 6.31 -6.30 -0.62
C THR A 18 6.26 -4.83 -0.22
N MET A 19 7.42 -4.23 0.05
CA MET A 19 7.56 -2.80 0.34
C MET A 19 8.42 -2.16 -0.73
N VAL A 20 7.94 -1.07 -1.31
CA VAL A 20 8.74 -0.24 -2.22
C VAL A 20 8.96 1.11 -1.54
N PHE A 21 10.23 1.51 -1.47
CA PHE A 21 10.65 2.75 -0.84
C PHE A 21 11.82 3.33 -1.63
N ASP A 22 12.00 4.64 -1.51
CA ASP A 22 13.10 5.39 -2.11
C ASP A 22 13.80 6.24 -1.04
N HIS A 23 15.06 6.59 -1.33
CA HIS A 23 15.83 7.47 -0.47
C HIS A 23 17.00 8.10 -1.24
N ASP A 24 17.15 9.42 -1.13
CA ASP A 24 18.15 10.20 -1.89
C ASP A 24 19.61 9.82 -1.53
N LEU A 25 19.84 9.26 -0.35
CA LEU A 25 21.19 8.87 0.12
C LEU A 25 21.53 7.39 -0.11
N GLY A 26 20.72 6.66 -0.89
CA GLY A 26 20.80 5.20 -1.01
C GLY A 26 20.06 4.47 0.13
N GLY A 27 20.03 3.14 0.07
CA GLY A 27 19.23 2.30 0.97
C GLY A 27 20.04 1.24 1.72
N GLY A 28 19.71 1.05 2.99
CA GLY A 28 20.14 -0.10 3.80
C GLY A 28 18.91 -0.76 4.41
N VAL A 29 18.88 -2.10 4.43
CA VAL A 29 17.75 -2.87 4.97
C VAL A 29 18.16 -3.49 6.30
N TYR A 30 17.45 -3.15 7.36
CA TYR A 30 17.59 -3.73 8.69
C TYR A 30 16.21 -4.21 9.14
N ALA A 31 16.14 -5.41 9.70
CA ALA A 31 14.92 -6.00 10.24
C ALA A 31 15.11 -6.29 11.74
N GLY A 32 14.09 -6.00 12.53
CA GLY A 32 14.05 -6.15 13.98
C GLY A 32 12.63 -5.85 14.47
N ASP A 33 12.44 -5.72 15.78
CA ASP A 33 11.11 -5.46 16.39
C ASP A 33 10.07 -6.51 15.93
N ALA A 34 10.41 -7.79 16.08
CA ALA A 34 9.58 -8.88 15.60
C ALA A 34 8.51 -9.24 16.63
N HIS A 35 7.28 -9.39 16.17
CA HIS A 35 6.13 -9.67 17.01
C HIS A 35 5.46 -10.99 16.60
N ALA A 36 5.14 -11.86 17.56
CA ALA A 36 4.33 -13.05 17.29
C ALA A 36 2.87 -12.69 17.01
N MET A 37 2.39 -11.61 17.64
CA MET A 37 1.06 -11.06 17.45
C MET A 37 1.05 -9.59 17.88
N GLN A 38 0.34 -8.77 17.11
CA GLN A 38 0.08 -7.36 17.37
C GLN A 38 -1.33 -7.05 16.83
N GLY A 39 -2.12 -6.32 17.62
CA GLY A 39 -3.37 -5.75 17.14
C GLY A 39 -3.14 -4.33 16.61
N ASP A 40 -3.92 -3.94 15.62
CA ASP A 40 -3.92 -2.58 15.06
C ASP A 40 -4.02 -1.52 16.16
N GLY A 41 -3.20 -0.48 16.04
CA GLY A 41 -3.14 0.61 16.99
C GLY A 41 -2.12 0.42 18.12
N GLU A 42 -1.69 -0.82 18.43
CA GLU A 42 -0.76 -1.10 19.53
C GLU A 42 -1.18 -0.41 20.84
N VAL A 43 -2.47 -0.52 21.19
CA VAL A 43 -3.14 0.36 22.17
C VAL A 43 -2.51 0.29 23.57
N ALA A 44 -1.93 -0.85 23.94
CA ALA A 44 -1.25 -1.05 25.22
C ALA A 44 0.20 -0.52 25.24
N GLY A 45 0.74 -0.07 24.09
CA GLY A 45 2.12 0.37 23.94
C GLY A 45 3.16 -0.76 23.97
N HIS A 46 2.72 -2.01 23.79
CA HIS A 46 3.57 -3.18 23.65
C HIS A 46 2.88 -4.26 22.80
N THR A 47 3.66 -5.26 22.38
CA THR A 47 3.19 -6.41 21.60
C THR A 47 3.60 -7.73 22.28
N THR A 48 3.57 -8.85 21.56
CA THR A 48 4.27 -10.07 21.97
C THR A 48 5.61 -10.15 21.25
N ASP A 49 6.64 -9.56 21.85
CA ASP A 49 8.00 -9.50 21.29
C ASP A 49 8.66 -10.87 21.23
N VAL A 50 9.26 -11.21 20.09
CA VAL A 50 9.95 -12.47 19.85
C VAL A 50 11.26 -12.29 19.11
N THR A 51 12.11 -13.31 19.15
CA THR A 51 13.22 -13.43 18.20
C THR A 51 12.68 -14.07 16.92
N SER A 52 13.18 -13.63 15.77
CA SER A 52 12.81 -14.19 14.47
C SER A 52 14.02 -14.28 13.55
N GLU A 53 13.96 -15.25 12.63
CA GLU A 53 14.83 -15.29 11.46
C GLU A 53 14.02 -14.80 10.26
N THR A 54 14.48 -13.74 9.61
CA THR A 54 13.77 -13.11 8.49
C THR A 54 14.61 -13.21 7.22
N THR A 55 14.03 -13.78 6.18
CA THR A 55 14.61 -13.78 4.84
C THR A 55 13.92 -12.72 3.99
N VAL A 56 14.70 -11.82 3.40
CA VAL A 56 14.19 -10.77 2.50
C VAL A 56 14.82 -10.91 1.11
N ARG A 57 14.03 -10.65 0.07
CA ARG A 57 14.52 -10.45 -1.29
C ARG A 57 14.53 -8.95 -1.59
N VAL A 58 15.63 -8.46 -2.13
CA VAL A 58 15.79 -7.03 -2.44
C VAL A 58 16.04 -6.87 -3.94
N SER A 59 15.23 -6.01 -4.56
CA SER A 59 15.37 -5.59 -5.96
C SER A 59 15.56 -4.08 -6.02
N VAL A 60 16.34 -3.59 -6.96
CA VAL A 60 16.63 -2.15 -7.11
C VAL A 60 15.90 -1.61 -8.33
N ILE A 61 14.98 -0.68 -8.11
CA ILE A 61 14.29 0.07 -9.16
C ILE A 61 15.04 1.39 -9.38
N LYS A 62 15.33 1.74 -10.62
CA LYS A 62 16.06 2.97 -10.97
C LYS A 62 15.10 4.11 -11.23
N ASN A 63 15.48 5.32 -10.82
CA ASN A 63 14.76 6.57 -11.07
C ASN A 63 13.31 6.60 -10.50
N LEU A 64 13.04 5.79 -9.48
CA LEU A 64 11.78 5.83 -8.76
C LEU A 64 11.85 6.92 -7.69
N ARG A 65 10.86 7.79 -7.65
CA ARG A 65 10.68 8.78 -6.59
C ARG A 65 9.32 8.58 -5.95
N LEU A 66 9.32 8.24 -4.67
CA LEU A 66 8.14 8.08 -3.86
C LEU A 66 8.17 9.17 -2.78
N GLU A 67 7.00 9.64 -2.38
CA GLU A 67 6.92 10.57 -1.24
C GLU A 67 6.81 9.81 0.09
N GLY A 68 7.45 8.64 0.19
CA GLY A 68 7.35 7.67 1.28
C GLY A 68 7.08 6.25 0.80
N PRO A 69 7.03 5.25 1.70
CA PRO A 69 6.88 3.85 1.34
C PRO A 69 5.48 3.52 0.81
N ILE A 70 5.41 2.66 -0.18
CA ILE A 70 4.19 1.97 -0.60
C ILE A 70 4.26 0.51 -0.14
N LEU A 71 3.13 -0.04 0.29
CA LEU A 71 3.02 -1.43 0.69
C LEU A 71 2.12 -2.20 -0.28
N LEU A 72 2.54 -3.43 -0.56
CA LEU A 72 1.76 -4.45 -1.25
C LEU A 72 1.58 -5.61 -0.26
N PRO A 73 0.51 -5.61 0.54
CA PRO A 73 0.18 -6.73 1.42
C PRO A 73 -0.26 -7.98 0.62
N PRO A 74 -0.25 -9.18 1.22
CA PRO A 74 -1.00 -10.33 0.72
C PRO A 74 -2.49 -9.98 0.57
N GLU A 75 -3.20 -10.67 -0.34
CA GLU A 75 -4.64 -10.45 -0.56
C GLU A 75 -5.49 -10.56 0.73
N ASP A 76 -5.12 -11.48 1.63
CA ASP A 76 -5.85 -11.70 2.88
C ASP A 76 -5.73 -10.53 3.87
N ASP A 77 -4.71 -9.70 3.70
CA ASP A 77 -4.46 -8.53 4.54
C ASP A 77 -4.95 -7.22 3.89
N LEU A 78 -5.57 -7.30 2.70
CA LEU A 78 -6.25 -6.17 2.08
C LEU A 78 -7.70 -6.02 2.60
N PRO A 79 -8.19 -4.77 2.71
CA PRO A 79 -9.60 -4.50 2.92
C PRO A 79 -10.47 -5.20 1.86
N PRO A 80 -11.68 -5.65 2.22
CA PRO A 80 -12.55 -6.37 1.29
C PRO A 80 -12.79 -5.65 -0.04
N LEU A 81 -12.92 -4.32 -0.04
CA LEU A 81 -13.17 -3.52 -1.25
C LEU A 81 -11.91 -3.21 -2.07
N ALA A 82 -10.73 -3.41 -1.47
CA ALA A 82 -9.44 -3.18 -2.09
C ALA A 82 -8.80 -4.47 -2.59
N LYS A 83 -9.47 -5.63 -2.51
CA LYS A 83 -8.89 -6.89 -2.98
C LYS A 83 -8.61 -6.86 -4.48
N PRO A 84 -7.56 -7.57 -4.96
CA PRO A 84 -7.24 -7.65 -6.37
C PRO A 84 -8.37 -8.32 -7.17
N TRP A 85 -8.50 -7.95 -8.43
CA TRP A 85 -9.49 -8.52 -9.33
C TRP A 85 -9.09 -9.91 -9.78
N ARG A 86 -9.97 -10.89 -9.61
CA ARG A 86 -9.80 -12.21 -10.23
C ARG A 86 -10.17 -12.17 -11.71
N LYS A 87 -9.65 -13.14 -12.47
CA LYS A 87 -9.89 -13.25 -13.90
C LYS A 87 -11.38 -13.36 -14.25
N ASP A 88 -12.11 -14.22 -13.55
CA ASP A 88 -13.55 -14.44 -13.74
C ASP A 88 -14.38 -13.21 -13.34
N GLU A 89 -13.99 -12.50 -12.28
CA GLU A 89 -14.60 -11.22 -11.89
C GLU A 89 -14.37 -10.14 -12.96
N TRP A 90 -13.15 -10.04 -13.48
CA TRP A 90 -12.82 -9.08 -14.53
C TRP A 90 -13.56 -9.37 -15.85
N GLU A 91 -13.75 -10.64 -16.20
CA GLU A 91 -14.56 -11.05 -17.37
C GLU A 91 -16.03 -10.57 -17.25
N ASN A 92 -16.59 -10.57 -16.04
CA ASN A 92 -17.92 -10.01 -15.76
C ASN A 92 -17.94 -8.48 -15.95
N VAL A 93 -16.90 -7.78 -15.48
CA VAL A 93 -16.74 -6.33 -15.70
C VAL A 93 -16.69 -6.01 -17.20
N LEU A 94 -15.87 -6.72 -17.96
CA LEU A 94 -15.77 -6.55 -19.42
C LEU A 94 -17.10 -6.83 -20.14
N THR A 95 -17.87 -7.81 -19.68
CA THR A 95 -19.20 -8.11 -20.25
C THR A 95 -20.19 -6.99 -20.00
N LEU A 96 -20.22 -6.45 -18.78
CA LEU A 96 -21.07 -5.33 -18.42
C LEU A 96 -20.68 -4.05 -19.18
N ALA A 97 -19.37 -3.77 -19.23
CA ALA A 97 -18.78 -2.66 -19.97
C ALA A 97 -19.21 -2.64 -21.45
N ARG A 98 -19.13 -3.78 -22.14
CA ARG A 98 -19.59 -3.92 -23.54
C ARG A 98 -21.08 -3.59 -23.70
N ARG A 99 -21.92 -3.98 -22.74
CA ARG A 99 -23.36 -3.70 -22.79
C ARG A 99 -23.67 -2.21 -22.70
N PHE A 100 -22.87 -1.45 -21.97
CA PHE A 100 -23.06 -0.02 -21.76
C PHE A 100 -22.15 0.86 -22.62
N GLY A 101 -21.28 0.27 -23.44
CA GLY A 101 -20.33 1.01 -24.28
C GLY A 101 -19.28 1.78 -23.48
N ILE A 102 -18.87 1.23 -22.33
CA ILE A 102 -17.87 1.82 -21.42
C ILE A 102 -16.57 1.02 -21.55
N GLU A 103 -15.44 1.70 -21.48
CA GLU A 103 -14.12 1.05 -21.35
C GLU A 103 -13.75 1.01 -19.86
N PRO A 104 -13.62 -0.19 -19.24
CA PRO A 104 -13.23 -0.29 -17.84
C PRO A 104 -11.72 -0.04 -17.69
N GLU A 105 -11.34 0.73 -16.68
CA GLU A 105 -9.95 1.04 -16.36
C GLU A 105 -9.36 -0.09 -15.49
N PRO A 106 -8.31 -0.81 -15.94
CA PRO A 106 -7.61 -1.78 -15.10
C PRO A 106 -6.98 -1.07 -13.90
N VAL A 107 -7.21 -1.60 -12.71
CA VAL A 107 -6.75 -1.02 -11.44
C VAL A 107 -6.11 -2.10 -10.56
N ALA A 108 -5.13 -1.70 -9.78
CA ALA A 108 -4.45 -2.58 -8.84
C ALA A 108 -4.38 -1.96 -7.43
N PRO A 109 -4.39 -2.80 -6.38
CA PRO A 109 -4.42 -2.29 -5.02
C PRO A 109 -3.04 -1.86 -4.53
N ILE A 110 -2.99 -0.65 -3.99
CA ILE A 110 -1.80 -0.06 -3.37
C ILE A 110 -2.15 0.43 -1.97
N GLN A 111 -1.26 0.20 -1.00
CA GLN A 111 -1.34 0.82 0.32
C GLN A 111 -0.34 1.97 0.45
N ILE A 112 -0.87 3.13 0.82
CA ILE A 112 -0.15 4.36 1.10
C ILE A 112 -0.15 4.60 2.59
N ILE A 113 1.05 4.72 3.16
CA ILE A 113 1.22 5.11 4.56
C ILE A 113 1.00 6.60 4.74
N GLY A 114 0.10 6.93 5.66
CA GLY A 114 -0.10 8.27 6.19
C GLY A 114 0.36 8.36 7.64
N SER A 115 0.92 9.51 8.01
CA SER A 115 1.39 9.77 9.38
C SER A 115 1.05 11.17 9.85
N GLY A 116 0.76 11.33 11.14
CA GLY A 116 0.43 12.62 11.74
C GLY A 116 0.27 12.54 13.26
N PRO A 117 0.08 13.69 13.94
CA PRO A 117 -0.14 13.71 15.39
C PRO A 117 -1.49 13.09 15.81
N THR A 118 -2.45 12.98 14.88
CA THR A 118 -3.72 12.27 15.07
C THR A 118 -4.02 11.35 13.87
N ILE A 119 -4.98 10.43 14.03
CA ILE A 119 -5.48 9.58 12.93
C ILE A 119 -6.03 10.44 11.78
N ASN A 120 -6.69 11.55 12.08
CA ASN A 120 -7.25 12.43 11.05
C ASN A 120 -6.15 13.12 10.24
N ASP A 121 -5.11 13.60 10.92
CA ASP A 121 -3.94 14.21 10.26
C ASP A 121 -3.19 13.17 9.44
N ALA A 122 -3.06 11.94 9.95
CA ALA A 122 -2.44 10.83 9.25
C ALA A 122 -3.22 10.43 7.98
N ALA A 123 -4.54 10.36 8.05
CA ALA A 123 -5.39 10.09 6.90
C ALA A 123 -5.28 11.18 5.84
N LEU A 124 -5.36 12.47 6.24
CA LEU A 124 -5.17 13.59 5.33
C LEU A 124 -3.80 13.55 4.67
N ASN A 125 -2.74 13.30 5.44
CA ASN A 125 -1.39 13.13 4.92
C ASN A 125 -1.31 11.99 3.88
N GLY A 126 -1.91 10.84 4.17
CA GLY A 126 -1.99 9.71 3.24
C GLY A 126 -2.73 10.07 1.93
N PHE A 127 -3.84 10.80 2.02
CA PHE A 127 -4.60 11.23 0.84
C PHE A 127 -3.82 12.21 -0.03
N GLU A 128 -3.20 13.22 0.58
CA GLU A 128 -2.39 14.21 -0.13
C GLU A 128 -1.16 13.58 -0.79
N ARG A 129 -0.52 12.64 -0.09
CA ARG A 129 0.60 11.88 -0.61
C ARG A 129 0.20 11.03 -1.81
N ALA A 130 -0.91 10.29 -1.72
CA ALA A 130 -1.46 9.52 -2.84
C ALA A 130 -1.82 10.43 -4.02
N ALA A 131 -2.43 11.59 -3.75
CA ALA A 131 -2.81 12.56 -4.78
C ALA A 131 -1.59 13.05 -5.57
N ARG A 132 -0.51 13.44 -4.88
CA ARG A 132 0.74 13.87 -5.54
C ARG A 132 1.43 12.72 -6.27
N LEU A 133 1.55 11.55 -5.64
CA LEU A 133 2.20 10.38 -6.22
C LEU A 133 1.52 9.89 -7.51
N PHE A 134 0.19 9.85 -7.51
CA PHE A 134 -0.60 9.33 -8.62
C PHE A 134 -1.11 10.40 -9.59
N GLY A 135 -0.81 11.68 -9.34
CA GLY A 135 -1.29 12.79 -10.17
C GLY A 135 -2.81 12.94 -10.16
N MET A 136 -3.45 12.65 -9.02
CA MET A 136 -4.89 12.78 -8.79
C MET A 136 -5.20 14.02 -7.95
N SER A 137 -6.47 14.44 -7.94
CA SER A 137 -6.92 15.39 -6.90
C SER A 137 -7.14 14.66 -5.57
N VAL A 138 -7.03 15.38 -4.44
CA VAL A 138 -7.32 14.81 -3.11
C VAL A 138 -8.77 14.31 -3.03
N GLU A 139 -9.73 15.00 -3.67
CA GLU A 139 -11.13 14.55 -3.70
C GLU A 139 -11.32 13.27 -4.51
N GLU A 140 -10.57 13.09 -5.61
CA GLU A 140 -10.57 11.81 -6.34
C GLU A 140 -10.01 10.68 -5.46
N VAL A 141 -8.89 10.91 -4.77
CA VAL A 141 -8.32 9.92 -3.84
C VAL A 141 -9.32 9.54 -2.77
N LYS A 142 -9.94 10.53 -2.08
CA LYS A 142 -10.96 10.28 -1.05
C LYS A 142 -12.13 9.47 -1.59
N ASN A 143 -12.59 9.76 -2.81
CA ASN A 143 -13.69 9.02 -3.43
C ASN A 143 -13.28 7.57 -3.75
N ARG A 144 -12.11 7.35 -4.33
CA ARG A 144 -11.59 6.00 -4.62
C ARG A 144 -11.35 5.18 -3.36
N VAL A 145 -10.81 5.79 -2.31
CA VAL A 145 -10.63 5.15 -0.98
C VAL A 145 -11.99 4.78 -0.38
N THR A 146 -13.02 5.62 -0.57
CA THR A 146 -14.36 5.35 -0.03
C THR A 146 -15.06 4.20 -0.76
N ILE A 147 -14.93 4.12 -2.09
CA ILE A 147 -15.69 3.17 -2.91
C ILE A 147 -14.97 1.83 -3.10
N SER A 148 -13.64 1.86 -3.17
CA SER A 148 -12.80 0.73 -3.60
C SER A 148 -11.50 0.65 -2.79
N GLY A 149 -11.57 1.05 -1.52
CA GLY A 149 -10.42 1.19 -0.65
C GLY A 149 -10.80 1.12 0.82
N ALA A 150 -9.88 1.57 1.68
CA ALA A 150 -10.13 1.80 3.10
C ALA A 150 -9.05 2.69 3.72
N VAL A 151 -9.35 3.18 4.92
CA VAL A 151 -8.34 3.70 5.85
C VAL A 151 -8.33 2.81 7.08
N GLU A 152 -7.20 2.18 7.35
CA GLU A 152 -7.00 1.27 8.48
C GLU A 152 -5.99 1.86 9.45
N ILE A 153 -6.19 1.60 10.74
CA ILE A 153 -5.29 2.09 11.78
C ILE A 153 -4.05 1.18 11.77
N GLY A 154 -2.87 1.76 11.54
CA GLY A 154 -1.62 1.04 11.74
C GLY A 154 -1.23 1.07 13.21
N ARG A 155 -0.97 2.27 13.73
CA ARG A 155 -0.51 2.50 15.11
C ARG A 155 -1.03 3.83 15.67
N LEU A 156 -1.37 3.86 16.95
CA LEU A 156 -1.73 5.10 17.65
C LEU A 156 -0.49 5.90 18.06
N PRO A 157 -0.56 7.24 18.08
CA PRO A 157 -1.76 8.06 17.87
C PRO A 157 -2.11 8.39 16.40
N GLY A 158 -1.23 8.15 15.43
CA GLY A 158 -1.46 8.65 14.07
C GLY A 158 -0.59 8.03 12.97
N ILE A 159 -0.67 6.71 12.81
CA ILE A 159 -0.25 6.02 11.59
C ILE A 159 -1.45 5.29 11.00
N VAL A 160 -1.68 5.48 9.71
CA VAL A 160 -2.76 4.82 8.97
C VAL A 160 -2.25 4.20 7.67
N GLN A 161 -2.94 3.17 7.23
CA GLN A 161 -2.78 2.55 5.92
C GLN A 161 -3.97 2.99 5.06
N VAL A 162 -3.69 3.68 3.96
CA VAL A 162 -4.69 4.09 2.98
C VAL A 162 -4.63 3.13 1.80
N SER A 163 -5.57 2.21 1.74
CA SER A 163 -5.74 1.24 0.66
C SER A 163 -6.55 1.88 -0.47
N ILE A 164 -6.04 1.84 -1.70
CA ILE A 164 -6.69 2.41 -2.89
C ILE A 164 -6.46 1.53 -4.12
N GLN A 165 -7.48 1.41 -4.98
CA GLN A 165 -7.35 0.86 -6.33
C GLN A 165 -6.81 1.94 -7.30
N VAL A 166 -5.59 1.75 -7.78
CA VAL A 166 -4.87 2.70 -8.64
C VAL A 166 -4.83 2.19 -10.08
N PRO A 167 -5.15 3.03 -11.08
CA PRO A 167 -5.06 2.68 -12.49
C PRO A 167 -3.68 2.17 -12.91
N LEU A 168 -3.62 1.05 -13.63
CA LEU A 168 -2.34 0.48 -14.10
C LEU A 168 -1.52 1.46 -14.92
N ARG A 169 -2.14 2.23 -15.81
CA ARG A 169 -1.48 3.28 -16.59
C ARG A 169 -0.74 4.34 -15.76
N ILE A 170 -1.10 4.50 -14.49
CA ILE A 170 -0.39 5.39 -13.55
C ILE A 170 0.78 4.64 -12.93
N LEU A 171 0.61 3.36 -12.57
CA LEU A 171 1.68 2.51 -12.06
C LEU A 171 2.78 2.26 -13.10
N GLU A 172 2.43 2.15 -14.39
CA GLU A 172 3.35 2.06 -15.52
C GLU A 172 4.26 3.29 -15.61
N LYS A 173 3.68 4.48 -15.42
CA LYS A 173 4.45 5.74 -15.40
C LYS A 173 5.41 5.82 -14.22
N LEU A 174 5.07 5.15 -13.11
CA LEU A 174 5.94 5.02 -11.95
C LEU A 174 6.96 3.87 -12.11
N GLY A 175 6.76 2.96 -13.06
CA GLY A 175 7.62 1.79 -13.28
C GLY A 175 7.49 0.72 -12.21
N ILE A 176 6.31 0.58 -11.61
CA ILE A 176 6.03 -0.42 -10.56
C ILE A 176 4.86 -1.36 -10.91
N ASP A 177 4.26 -1.19 -12.08
CA ASP A 177 3.14 -1.99 -12.59
C ASP A 177 3.45 -3.48 -12.63
N GLU A 178 4.58 -3.89 -13.22
CA GLU A 178 4.95 -5.31 -13.31
C GLU A 178 5.02 -5.97 -11.92
N ILE A 179 5.62 -5.27 -10.95
CA ILE A 179 5.75 -5.75 -9.56
C ILE A 179 4.38 -5.96 -8.94
N VAL A 180 3.45 -5.02 -9.15
CA VAL A 180 2.11 -5.07 -8.58
C VAL A 180 1.25 -6.15 -9.25
N VAL A 181 1.34 -6.28 -10.58
CA VAL A 181 0.64 -7.31 -11.37
C VAL A 181 1.12 -8.70 -10.98
N GLU A 182 2.44 -8.91 -10.86
CA GLU A 182 3.01 -10.19 -10.43
C GLU A 182 2.63 -10.52 -8.98
N HIS A 183 2.73 -9.54 -8.07
CA HIS A 183 2.42 -9.72 -6.65
C HIS A 183 0.98 -10.20 -6.41
N TYR A 184 0.01 -9.66 -7.16
CA TYR A 184 -1.40 -10.04 -7.02
C TYR A 184 -1.92 -11.01 -8.09
N ASN A 185 -1.06 -11.46 -9.01
CA ASN A 185 -1.44 -12.30 -10.16
C ASN A 185 -2.64 -11.74 -10.93
N LEU A 186 -2.58 -10.45 -11.29
CA LEU A 186 -3.68 -9.76 -11.97
C LEU A 186 -3.87 -10.27 -13.41
N PRO A 187 -5.12 -10.26 -13.93
CA PRO A 187 -5.44 -10.90 -15.21
C PRO A 187 -5.19 -10.04 -16.45
N PHE A 188 -4.57 -8.87 -16.31
CA PHE A 188 -4.39 -7.86 -17.35
C PHE A 188 -2.98 -7.26 -17.31
#